data_AF-A0A368GSF6-F1
#
_entry.id   AF-A0A368GSF6-F1
#
_cell.length_a   1.000
_cell.length_b   1.000
_cell.length_c   1.000
_cell.angle_alpha   90.00
_cell.angle_beta   90.00
_cell.angle_gamma   90.00
#
_symmetry.space_group_name_H-M   'P 1'
#
loop_
_entity.id
_entity.type
_entity.pdbx_description
1 polymer ?
#
loop_
_entity_poly.entity_id
_entity_poly.type
_entity_poly.pdbx_seq_one_letter_code
_entity_poly.pdbx_strand_id
1 'polypeptide(L)'
;LATSLHIVYPTPFAVKLPLHEAEKLTGKNLVEYLRRHQNLFEVEEPNEADERMKYLLDPKYLISPDEKDRKQDDDDVEPPEEFDARNKWPECADLMNTVRDQTKCGSCWAVSAASVMTDRLCVQSKGKIKAFLSDTDILSCCGRFCGYGCRGGANIRAWKHVMRNGICTGGPYGYKRGCRPYAFHPCGVHKDQVYYGECPRKSYDTPECRKICQRGYPVPYSKDRYYEC
;
A
#
# COMPACT_ATOMS: atom_id res chain seq x y z
N LEU A 1 22.76 49.33 5.22
CA LEU A 1 22.39 48.15 4.41
C LEU A 1 21.63 47.20 5.32
N ALA A 2 20.32 47.38 5.43
CA ALA A 2 19.49 46.61 6.37
C ALA A 2 18.68 45.58 5.60
N THR A 3 19.10 44.33 5.68
CA THR A 3 18.37 43.14 5.26
C THR A 3 17.11 43.02 6.11
N SER A 4 15.93 43.21 5.50
CA SER A 4 14.66 42.95 6.16
C SER A 4 14.50 41.44 6.37
N LEU A 5 14.56 41.01 7.63
CA LEU A 5 13.91 39.75 8.04
C LEU A 5 12.40 39.95 7.93
N HIS A 6 11.74 39.20 7.04
CA HIS A 6 10.30 39.02 7.12
C HIS A 6 9.99 38.08 8.29
N ILE A 7 9.86 38.66 9.48
CA ILE A 7 9.23 38.01 10.62
C ILE A 7 7.74 37.88 10.29
N VAL A 8 7.30 36.66 9.95
CA VAL A 8 5.89 36.33 9.87
C VAL A 8 5.37 36.25 11.30
N TYR A 9 4.78 37.35 11.79
CA TYR A 9 4.10 37.34 13.07
C TYR A 9 2.86 36.43 12.97
N PRO A 10 2.65 35.48 13.91
CA PRO A 10 1.37 34.80 14.00
C PRO A 10 0.30 35.85 14.28
N THR A 11 -0.74 35.87 13.45
CA THR A 11 -1.87 36.79 13.62
C THR A 11 -2.49 36.57 15.02
N PRO A 12 -2.67 37.61 15.84
CA PRO A 12 -3.11 37.48 17.24
C PRO A 12 -4.60 37.11 17.40
N PHE A 13 -5.26 36.66 16.34
CA PHE A 13 -6.67 36.25 16.30
C PHE A 13 -6.83 34.98 15.47
N ALA A 14 -6.01 33.95 15.69
CA ALA A 14 -6.42 32.60 15.35
C ALA A 14 -7.39 32.14 16.46
N VAL A 15 -8.69 32.33 16.24
CA VAL A 15 -9.72 31.67 17.03
C VAL A 15 -9.34 30.19 17.07
N LYS A 16 -8.97 29.66 18.25
CA LYS A 16 -8.75 28.23 18.43
C LYS A 16 -10.08 27.55 18.14
N LEU A 17 -10.23 27.03 16.92
CA LEU A 17 -11.40 26.27 16.53
C LEU A 17 -11.48 25.06 17.48
N PRO A 18 -12.58 24.88 18.22
CA PRO A 18 -12.75 23.71 19.07
C PRO A 18 -12.55 22.42 18.25
N LEU A 19 -11.93 21.40 18.85
CA LEU A 19 -11.57 20.16 18.13
C LEU A 19 -12.76 19.55 17.38
N HIS A 20 -13.93 19.52 18.03
CA HIS A 20 -15.18 19.04 17.43
C HIS A 20 -15.61 19.80 16.15
N GLU A 21 -15.28 21.09 16.07
CA GLU A 21 -15.56 21.91 14.89
C GLU A 21 -14.49 21.72 13.82
N ALA A 22 -13.22 21.57 14.23
CA ALA A 22 -12.11 21.26 13.34
C ALA A 22 -12.27 19.89 12.65
N GLU A 23 -12.82 18.89 13.36
CA GLU A 23 -13.11 17.54 12.84
C GLU A 23 -14.10 17.54 11.66
N LYS A 24 -14.90 18.60 11.48
CA LYS A 24 -15.88 18.72 10.40
C LYS A 24 -15.31 19.41 9.15
N LEU A 25 -14.10 19.96 9.22
CA LEU A 25 -13.50 20.66 8.10
C LEU A 25 -13.15 19.70 6.96
N THR A 26 -13.44 20.10 5.73
CA THR A 26 -13.07 19.35 4.52
C THR A 26 -12.49 20.29 3.46
N GLY A 27 -11.81 19.71 2.46
CA GLY A 27 -11.22 20.43 1.33
C GLY A 27 -10.33 21.61 1.72
N LYS A 28 -10.42 22.73 0.99
CA LYS A 28 -9.64 23.96 1.22
C LYS A 28 -9.61 24.45 2.67
N ASN A 29 -10.76 24.40 3.36
CA ASN A 29 -10.84 24.88 4.74
C ASN A 29 -10.01 24.03 5.69
N LEU A 30 -10.00 22.71 5.48
CA LEU A 30 -9.15 21.79 6.23
C LEU A 30 -7.67 22.05 5.93
N VAL A 31 -7.30 22.23 4.66
CA VAL A 31 -5.91 22.52 4.27
C VAL A 31 -5.41 23.81 4.90
N GLU A 32 -6.19 24.88 4.84
CA GLU A 32 -5.83 26.16 5.46
C GLU A 32 -5.72 26.04 6.98
N TYR A 33 -6.65 25.34 7.63
CA TYR A 33 -6.58 25.07 9.05
C TYR A 33 -5.29 24.33 9.42
N LEU A 34 -4.97 23.24 8.73
CA LEU A 34 -3.76 22.45 9.00
C LEU A 34 -2.48 23.26 8.79
N ARG A 35 -2.38 24.05 7.73
CA ARG A 35 -1.21 24.92 7.48
C ARG A 35 -0.99 25.97 8.56
N ARG A 36 -2.05 26.42 9.23
CA ARG A 36 -1.98 27.43 10.29
C ARG A 36 -1.71 26.85 11.67
N HIS A 37 -2.09 25.59 11.92
CA HIS A 37 -2.13 25.01 13.27
C HIS A 37 -1.09 23.90 13.52
N GLN A 38 -0.32 23.50 12.51
CA GLN A 38 0.81 22.57 12.67
C GLN A 38 1.93 22.88 11.67
N ASN A 39 3.15 22.47 11.99
CA ASN A 39 4.35 22.58 11.14
C ASN A 39 5.10 21.24 10.99
N LEU A 40 4.46 20.13 11.34
CA LEU A 40 5.00 18.76 11.27
C LEU A 40 4.99 18.21 9.84
N PHE A 41 4.06 18.64 9.00
CA PHE A 41 3.96 18.19 7.61
C PHE A 41 3.40 19.28 6.70
N GLU A 42 3.81 19.25 5.43
CA GLU A 42 3.26 20.10 4.38
C GLU A 42 1.93 19.53 3.88
N VAL A 43 0.98 20.42 3.55
CA VAL A 43 -0.37 20.04 3.13
C VAL A 43 -0.71 20.71 1.81
N GLU A 44 -1.21 19.94 0.86
CA GLU A 44 -1.76 20.42 -0.41
C GLU A 44 -3.11 19.76 -0.69
N GLU A 45 -3.94 20.41 -1.50
CA GLU A 45 -5.21 19.84 -1.98
C GLU A 45 -5.11 19.58 -3.49
N PRO A 46 -4.84 18.33 -3.90
CA PRO A 46 -4.89 17.96 -5.31
C PRO A 46 -6.32 18.06 -5.85
N ASN A 47 -6.48 18.56 -7.08
CA ASN A 47 -7.80 18.64 -7.76
C ASN A 47 -8.52 17.28 -7.86
N GLU A 48 -7.79 16.17 -7.78
CA GLU A 48 -8.32 14.81 -7.90
C GLU A 48 -8.46 14.06 -6.55
N ALA A 49 -8.23 14.74 -5.41
CA ALA A 49 -8.18 14.07 -4.10
C ALA A 49 -9.47 13.31 -3.77
N ASP A 50 -10.64 13.95 -3.94
CA ASP A 50 -11.94 13.35 -3.67
C ASP A 50 -12.24 12.16 -4.58
N GLU A 51 -11.83 12.25 -5.86
CA GLU A 51 -12.03 11.16 -6.81
C GLU A 51 -11.12 9.97 -6.46
N ARG A 52 -9.87 10.20 -6.07
CA ARG A 52 -8.94 9.15 -5.64
C ARG A 52 -9.42 8.44 -4.37
N MET A 53 -9.95 9.21 -3.40
CA MET A 53 -10.42 8.68 -2.12
C MET A 53 -11.50 7.60 -2.28
N LYS A 54 -12.35 7.68 -3.32
CA LYS A 54 -13.41 6.69 -3.61
C LYS A 54 -12.88 5.28 -3.90
N TYR A 55 -11.62 5.14 -4.26
CA TYR A 55 -10.99 3.87 -4.64
C TYR A 55 -10.03 3.34 -3.58
N LEU A 56 -9.89 4.03 -2.44
CA LEU A 56 -9.13 3.56 -1.30
C LEU A 56 -9.94 2.56 -0.46
N LEU A 57 -9.29 1.95 0.54
CA LEU A 57 -9.96 0.95 1.40
C LEU A 57 -11.09 1.61 2.19
N ASP A 58 -12.28 1.03 2.12
CA ASP A 58 -13.38 1.40 3.00
C ASP A 58 -13.04 0.97 4.45
N PRO A 59 -13.14 1.87 5.45
CA PRO A 59 -12.84 1.57 6.86
C PRO A 59 -13.54 0.32 7.41
N LYS A 60 -14.68 -0.10 6.86
CA LYS A 60 -15.37 -1.33 7.28
C LYS A 60 -14.54 -2.61 7.11
N TYR A 61 -13.48 -2.57 6.30
CA TYR A 61 -12.55 -3.68 6.12
C TYR A 61 -11.35 -3.65 7.08
N LEU A 62 -11.23 -2.60 7.91
CA LEU A 62 -10.26 -2.53 8.99
C LEU A 62 -10.73 -3.45 10.12
N ILE A 63 -10.25 -4.69 10.08
CA ILE A 63 -10.53 -5.70 11.11
C ILE A 63 -9.38 -5.67 12.11
N SER A 64 -9.69 -5.41 13.38
CA SER A 64 -8.75 -5.58 14.48
C SER A 64 -8.35 -7.06 14.60
N PRO A 65 -7.05 -7.38 14.67
CA PRO A 65 -6.61 -8.75 14.94
C PRO A 65 -7.14 -9.27 16.28
N ASP A 66 -7.45 -10.58 16.34
CA ASP A 66 -7.79 -11.26 17.60
C ASP A 66 -6.58 -11.22 18.56
N GLU A 67 -6.81 -11.19 19.89
CA GLU A 67 -5.72 -11.19 20.88
C GLU A 67 -4.77 -12.40 20.71
N LYS A 68 -5.31 -13.57 20.36
CA LYS A 68 -4.51 -14.78 20.08
C LYS A 68 -3.56 -14.63 18.88
N ASP A 69 -3.84 -13.70 17.97
CA ASP A 69 -3.02 -13.43 16.79
C ASP A 69 -1.90 -12.41 17.15
N ARG A 70 -1.91 -11.83 18.35
CA ARG A 70 -0.85 -10.95 18.85
C ARG A 70 0.22 -11.77 19.56
N LYS A 71 1.48 -11.50 19.25
CA LYS A 71 2.63 -12.03 19.99
C LYS A 71 3.16 -10.90 20.86
N GLN A 72 3.28 -11.17 22.16
CA GLN A 72 4.06 -10.33 23.05
C GLN A 72 5.53 -10.59 22.77
N ASP A 73 6.31 -9.52 22.68
CA ASP A 73 7.76 -9.62 22.66
C ASP A 73 8.20 -9.72 24.13
N ASP A 74 8.82 -10.84 24.48
CA ASP A 74 9.31 -11.12 25.84
C ASP A 74 10.79 -10.74 25.99
N ASP A 75 11.41 -10.20 24.93
CA ASP A 75 12.80 -9.80 24.93
C ASP A 75 12.96 -8.40 25.58
N ASP A 76 13.85 -8.29 26.58
CA ASP A 76 14.26 -7.01 27.20
C ASP A 76 15.16 -6.16 26.27
N VAL A 77 14.92 -6.24 24.95
CA VAL A 77 15.68 -5.48 23.95
C VAL A 77 14.98 -4.16 23.69
N GLU A 78 15.64 -3.07 24.06
CA GLU A 78 15.16 -1.74 23.75
C GLU A 78 15.20 -1.50 22.22
N PRO A 79 14.08 -1.10 21.59
CA PRO A 79 14.07 -0.80 20.17
C PRO A 79 14.92 0.45 19.87
N PRO A 80 15.59 0.52 18.70
CA PRO A 80 16.40 1.67 18.35
C PRO A 80 15.53 2.93 18.16
N GLU A 81 16.10 4.11 18.43
CA GLU A 81 15.44 5.40 18.21
C GLU A 81 15.02 5.60 16.74
N GLU A 82 15.82 5.09 15.81
CA GLU A 82 15.54 5.13 14.37
C GLU A 82 15.70 3.74 13.75
N PHE A 83 14.76 3.39 12.88
CA PHE A 83 14.81 2.13 12.13
C PHE A 83 14.29 2.32 10.71
N ASP A 84 15.10 1.89 9.75
CA ASP A 84 14.70 1.75 8.36
C ASP A 84 15.05 0.34 7.88
N ALA A 85 14.02 -0.44 7.52
CA ALA A 85 14.16 -1.81 7.04
C ALA A 85 15.10 -1.91 5.82
N ARG A 86 15.12 -0.88 4.97
CA ARG A 86 15.96 -0.82 3.76
C ARG A 86 17.44 -0.72 4.11
N ASN A 87 17.76 -0.04 5.21
CA ASN A 87 19.12 0.07 5.73
C ASN A 87 19.52 -1.18 6.52
N LYS A 88 18.56 -1.80 7.23
CA LYS A 88 18.79 -3.01 8.02
C LYS A 88 19.06 -4.24 7.14
N TRP A 89 18.35 -4.36 6.02
CA TRP A 89 18.47 -5.47 5.06
C TRP A 89 18.77 -4.93 3.66
N PRO A 90 19.98 -4.39 3.44
CA PRO A 90 20.36 -3.75 2.17
C PRO A 90 20.29 -4.72 0.99
N GLU A 91 20.47 -6.02 1.22
CA GLU A 91 20.31 -7.04 0.19
C GLU A 91 18.86 -7.18 -0.31
N CYS A 92 17.87 -6.73 0.46
CA CYS A 92 16.46 -6.72 0.12
C CYS A 92 15.93 -5.32 -0.25
N ALA A 93 16.77 -4.29 -0.17
CA ALA A 93 16.37 -2.90 -0.36
C ALA A 93 15.75 -2.64 -1.74
N ASP A 94 16.22 -3.30 -2.80
CA ASP A 94 15.63 -3.14 -4.15
C ASP A 94 14.14 -3.55 -4.20
N LEU A 95 13.76 -4.57 -3.41
CA LEU A 95 12.36 -5.00 -3.30
C LEU A 95 11.57 -3.99 -2.47
N MET A 96 12.09 -3.62 -1.29
CA MET A 96 11.44 -2.68 -0.35
C MET A 96 11.27 -1.28 -0.94
N ASN A 97 12.19 -0.85 -1.80
CA ASN A 97 12.12 0.44 -2.51
C ASN A 97 11.08 0.44 -3.65
N THR A 98 10.48 -0.71 -3.97
CA THR A 98 9.47 -0.79 -5.02
C THR A 98 8.10 -0.39 -4.48
N VAL A 99 7.72 0.87 -4.70
CA VAL A 99 6.37 1.35 -4.41
C VAL A 99 5.38 0.75 -5.41
N ARG A 100 4.29 0.18 -4.89
CA ARG A 100 3.24 -0.47 -5.69
C ARG A 100 2.07 0.48 -5.93
N ASP A 101 1.52 0.45 -7.14
CA ASP A 101 0.31 1.19 -7.51
C ASP A 101 -0.89 0.24 -7.61
N GLN A 102 -1.92 0.47 -6.78
CA GLN A 102 -3.16 -0.29 -6.79
C GLN A 102 -4.15 0.16 -7.88
N THR A 103 -3.87 1.27 -8.57
CA THR A 103 -4.74 1.94 -9.55
C THR A 103 -6.16 2.23 -9.02
N LYS A 104 -7.15 2.44 -9.89
CA LYS A 104 -8.57 2.54 -9.51
C LYS A 104 -9.18 1.17 -9.18
N CYS A 105 -8.67 0.53 -8.14
CA CYS A 105 -9.16 -0.72 -7.57
C CYS A 105 -8.90 -0.69 -6.06
N GLY A 106 -9.89 -1.01 -5.23
CA GLY A 106 -9.75 -1.10 -3.78
C GLY A 106 -8.99 -2.35 -3.32
N SER A 107 -7.82 -2.62 -3.90
CA SER A 107 -6.97 -3.79 -3.70
C SER A 107 -5.77 -3.56 -2.78
N CYS A 108 -5.65 -2.39 -2.15
CA CYS A 108 -4.65 -2.09 -1.11
C CYS A 108 -4.45 -3.23 -0.10
N TRP A 109 -5.51 -3.94 0.27
CA TRP A 109 -5.45 -5.06 1.19
C TRP A 109 -4.66 -6.27 0.67
N ALA A 110 -4.69 -6.49 -0.65
CA ALA A 110 -3.92 -7.52 -1.33
C ALA A 110 -2.51 -7.00 -1.68
N VAL A 111 -2.41 -5.76 -2.14
CA VAL A 111 -1.14 -5.11 -2.52
C VAL A 111 -0.22 -4.99 -1.30
N SER A 112 -0.71 -4.45 -0.18
CA SER A 112 0.09 -4.31 1.05
C SER A 112 0.52 -5.67 1.61
N ALA A 113 -0.37 -6.67 1.61
CA ALA A 113 -0.03 -8.02 2.05
C ALA A 113 1.07 -8.64 1.18
N ALA A 114 0.93 -8.58 -0.15
CA ALA A 114 1.94 -9.11 -1.07
C ALA A 114 3.29 -8.40 -0.96
N SER A 115 3.29 -7.07 -0.77
CA SER A 115 4.52 -6.29 -0.55
C SER A 115 5.25 -6.73 0.71
N VAL A 116 4.55 -6.81 1.85
CA VAL A 116 5.20 -7.21 3.11
C VAL A 116 5.65 -8.67 3.05
N MET A 117 4.87 -9.58 2.45
CA MET A 117 5.31 -10.97 2.25
C MET A 117 6.53 -11.07 1.33
N THR A 118 6.63 -10.22 0.30
CA THR A 118 7.82 -10.12 -0.57
C THR A 118 9.05 -9.75 0.26
N ASP A 119 8.93 -8.72 1.09
CA ASP A 119 10.02 -8.24 1.94
C ASP A 119 10.44 -9.31 2.95
N ARG A 120 9.46 -9.90 3.64
CA ARG A 120 9.70 -10.97 4.62
C ARG A 120 10.34 -12.20 4.01
N LEU A 121 9.92 -12.62 2.82
CA LEU A 121 10.53 -13.74 2.10
C LEU A 121 12.02 -13.48 1.83
N CYS A 122 12.38 -12.27 1.41
CA CYS A 122 13.77 -11.89 1.20
C CYS A 122 14.55 -11.87 2.52
N VAL A 123 14.02 -11.21 3.55
CA VAL A 123 14.67 -11.07 4.87
C VAL A 123 14.88 -12.44 5.54
N GLN A 124 13.83 -13.27 5.62
CA GLN A 124 13.90 -14.57 6.27
C GLN A 124 14.80 -15.56 5.51
N SER A 125 14.87 -15.42 4.18
CA SER A 125 15.80 -16.20 3.36
C SER A 125 17.23 -15.65 3.36
N LYS A 126 17.51 -14.57 4.10
CA LYS A 126 18.80 -13.86 4.13
C LYS A 126 19.26 -13.45 2.72
N GLY A 127 18.33 -12.89 1.95
CA GLY A 127 18.55 -12.44 0.58
C GLY A 127 18.66 -13.54 -0.48
N LYS A 128 18.48 -14.82 -0.13
CA LYS A 128 18.56 -15.94 -1.09
C LYS A 128 17.39 -15.96 -2.07
N ILE A 129 16.21 -15.55 -1.61
CA ILE A 129 14.99 -15.51 -2.42
C ILE A 129 14.59 -14.04 -2.60
N LYS A 130 14.86 -13.49 -3.79
CA LYS A 130 14.50 -12.10 -4.15
C LYS A 130 13.44 -12.08 -5.24
N ALA A 131 12.18 -12.29 -4.86
CA ALA A 131 11.07 -12.37 -5.80
C ALA A 131 9.85 -11.60 -5.29
N PHE A 132 9.19 -10.84 -6.16
CA PHE A 132 7.90 -10.24 -5.85
C PHE A 132 6.82 -11.31 -5.79
N LEU A 133 5.97 -11.25 -4.77
CA LEU A 133 4.78 -12.08 -4.63
C LEU A 133 3.55 -11.36 -5.21
N SER A 134 2.63 -12.16 -5.78
CA SER A 134 1.54 -11.66 -6.63
C SER A 134 0.35 -11.13 -5.84
N ASP A 135 0.23 -9.81 -5.78
CA ASP A 135 -1.00 -9.13 -5.35
C ASP A 135 -2.22 -9.53 -6.19
N THR A 136 -2.08 -9.75 -7.50
CA THR A 136 -3.15 -10.27 -8.37
C THR A 136 -3.64 -11.66 -7.94
N ASP A 137 -2.73 -12.54 -7.49
CA ASP A 137 -3.10 -13.89 -7.06
C ASP A 137 -3.94 -13.83 -5.79
N ILE A 138 -3.53 -13.04 -4.78
CA ILE A 138 -4.36 -12.78 -3.59
C ILE A 138 -5.70 -12.16 -3.99
N LEU A 139 -5.65 -11.07 -4.78
CA LEU A 139 -6.82 -10.27 -5.16
C LEU A 139 -7.90 -11.12 -5.85
N SER A 140 -7.49 -11.98 -6.77
CA SER A 140 -8.42 -12.77 -7.59
C SER A 140 -8.79 -14.13 -6.97
N CYS A 141 -7.86 -14.80 -6.27
CA CYS A 141 -8.06 -16.19 -5.83
C CYS A 141 -8.45 -16.37 -4.37
N CYS A 142 -8.34 -15.33 -3.53
CA CYS A 142 -8.85 -15.43 -2.16
C CYS A 142 -10.39 -15.48 -2.10
N GLY A 143 -11.05 -14.86 -3.08
CA GLY A 143 -12.51 -14.82 -3.18
C GLY A 143 -13.19 -14.18 -1.97
N ARG A 144 -14.40 -14.66 -1.66
CA ARG A 144 -15.24 -14.12 -0.57
C ARG A 144 -14.64 -14.26 0.83
N PHE A 145 -13.65 -15.13 1.00
CA PHE A 145 -12.92 -15.22 2.26
C PHE A 145 -12.26 -13.88 2.59
N CYS A 146 -11.49 -13.30 1.68
CA CYS A 146 -10.84 -12.01 1.93
C CYS A 146 -11.78 -10.80 1.79
N GLY A 147 -12.82 -10.90 0.97
CA GLY A 147 -13.77 -9.80 0.75
C GLY A 147 -14.32 -9.79 -0.66
N TYR A 148 -14.33 -8.63 -1.29
CA TYR A 148 -14.98 -8.36 -2.58
C TYR A 148 -13.98 -7.82 -3.62
N GLY A 149 -12.73 -8.26 -3.56
CA GLY A 149 -11.70 -7.91 -4.55
C GLY A 149 -11.42 -6.41 -4.60
N CYS A 150 -11.63 -5.80 -5.77
CA CYS A 150 -11.51 -4.35 -5.99
C CYS A 150 -12.56 -3.51 -5.25
N ARG A 151 -13.55 -4.12 -4.58
CA ARG A 151 -14.50 -3.44 -3.69
C ARG A 151 -14.08 -3.49 -2.21
N GLY A 152 -12.83 -3.89 -1.96
CA GLY A 152 -12.22 -3.98 -0.64
C GLY A 152 -12.19 -5.39 -0.05
N GLY A 153 -11.33 -5.56 0.93
CA GLY A 153 -11.06 -6.83 1.60
C GLY A 153 -10.19 -6.62 2.83
N ALA A 154 -10.09 -7.67 3.65
CA ALA A 154 -9.42 -7.61 4.95
C ALA A 154 -7.99 -8.13 4.88
N ASN A 155 -7.03 -7.30 5.30
CA ASN A 155 -5.59 -7.61 5.30
C ASN A 155 -5.30 -8.94 5.99
N ILE A 156 -5.81 -9.13 7.23
CA ILE A 156 -5.55 -10.35 8.02
C ILE A 156 -6.02 -11.63 7.31
N ARG A 157 -7.06 -11.54 6.48
CA ARG A 157 -7.56 -12.69 5.72
C ARG A 157 -6.71 -12.99 4.50
N ALA A 158 -6.05 -11.99 3.91
CA ALA A 158 -5.03 -12.22 2.88
C ALA A 158 -3.87 -13.05 3.44
N TRP A 159 -3.35 -12.70 4.61
CA TRP A 159 -2.33 -13.51 5.31
C TRP A 159 -2.81 -14.94 5.55
N LYS A 160 -3.99 -15.12 6.15
CA LYS A 160 -4.58 -16.46 6.39
C LYS A 160 -4.80 -17.25 5.09
N HIS A 161 -5.11 -16.58 3.98
CA HIS A 161 -5.24 -17.21 2.68
C HIS A 161 -3.90 -17.72 2.15
N VAL A 162 -2.85 -16.88 2.19
CA VAL A 162 -1.51 -17.22 1.72
C VAL A 162 -0.88 -18.33 2.57
N MET A 163 -1.06 -18.30 3.90
CA MET A 163 -0.60 -19.40 4.77
C MET A 163 -1.23 -20.75 4.37
N ARG A 164 -2.52 -20.77 4.01
CA ARG A 164 -3.24 -22.01 3.69
C ARG A 164 -3.03 -22.50 2.26
N ASN A 165 -2.99 -21.57 1.32
CA ASN A 165 -3.05 -21.89 -0.10
C ASN A 165 -1.73 -21.64 -0.81
N GLY A 166 -0.87 -20.79 -0.26
CA GLY A 166 0.30 -20.23 -0.90
C GLY A 166 -0.04 -19.09 -1.86
N ILE A 167 0.98 -18.48 -2.44
CA ILE A 167 0.89 -17.38 -3.41
C ILE A 167 1.97 -17.55 -4.48
N CYS A 168 1.65 -17.23 -5.73
CA CYS A 168 2.67 -17.22 -6.79
C CYS A 168 3.46 -15.92 -6.86
N THR A 169 4.56 -15.91 -7.61
CA THR A 169 5.31 -14.68 -7.88
C THR A 169 4.52 -13.73 -8.78
N GLY A 170 4.74 -12.43 -8.64
CA GLY A 170 4.04 -11.39 -9.37
C GLY A 170 4.51 -9.99 -9.04
N GLY A 171 5.24 -9.36 -9.96
CA GLY A 171 5.71 -7.99 -9.80
C GLY A 171 4.68 -6.94 -10.25
N PRO A 172 5.11 -5.67 -10.45
CA PRO A 172 4.23 -4.60 -10.92
C PRO A 172 3.62 -4.94 -12.28
N TYR A 173 2.68 -4.11 -12.74
CA TYR A 173 2.12 -4.29 -14.07
C TYR A 173 3.22 -4.38 -15.15
N GLY A 174 3.11 -5.37 -16.02
CA GLY A 174 4.10 -5.64 -17.07
C GLY A 174 5.35 -6.42 -16.63
N TYR A 175 5.50 -6.73 -15.34
CA TYR A 175 6.64 -7.50 -14.83
C TYR A 175 6.72 -8.89 -15.44
N LYS A 176 7.87 -9.25 -16.02
CA LYS A 176 8.05 -10.49 -16.79
C LYS A 176 8.65 -11.65 -16.01
N ARG A 177 9.31 -11.38 -14.88
CA ARG A 177 10.04 -12.38 -14.08
C ARG A 177 9.18 -13.02 -12.98
N GLY A 178 7.86 -13.01 -13.12
CA GLY A 178 6.94 -13.63 -12.15
C GLY A 178 5.74 -14.27 -12.82
N CYS A 179 5.04 -15.15 -12.11
CA CYS A 179 3.92 -15.90 -12.63
C CYS A 179 2.71 -15.01 -12.98
N ARG A 180 2.25 -14.17 -12.04
CA ARG A 180 1.06 -13.32 -12.20
C ARG A 180 1.37 -11.87 -11.80
N PRO A 181 1.85 -11.01 -12.70
CA PRO A 181 2.06 -9.59 -12.40
C PRO A 181 0.74 -8.87 -12.09
N TYR A 182 0.82 -7.62 -11.61
CA TYR A 182 -0.38 -6.84 -11.32
C TYR A 182 -1.26 -6.72 -12.57
N ALA A 183 -2.57 -6.93 -12.40
CA ALA A 183 -3.49 -7.13 -13.52
C ALA A 183 -3.83 -5.83 -14.27
N PHE A 184 -3.66 -4.68 -13.62
CA PHE A 184 -4.15 -3.41 -14.12
C PHE A 184 -3.00 -2.47 -14.46
N HIS A 185 -3.17 -1.75 -15.56
CA HIS A 185 -2.23 -0.73 -15.98
C HIS A 185 -2.28 0.45 -14.99
N PRO A 186 -1.12 0.92 -14.48
CA PRO A 186 -1.02 2.11 -13.66
C PRO A 186 -1.61 3.32 -14.38
N CYS A 187 -2.27 4.20 -13.65
CA CYS A 187 -3.00 5.30 -14.25
C CYS A 187 -2.89 6.56 -13.39
N GLY A 188 -3.01 7.71 -14.04
CA GLY A 188 -2.97 9.00 -13.35
C GLY A 188 -2.12 10.01 -14.10
N VAL A 189 -2.24 11.26 -13.71
CA VAL A 189 -1.43 12.34 -14.28
C VAL A 189 -0.16 12.49 -13.44
N HIS A 190 0.96 12.08 -14.03
CA HIS A 190 2.29 12.21 -13.45
C HIS A 190 3.16 13.02 -14.40
N LYS A 191 3.74 14.12 -13.90
CA LYS A 191 4.58 15.00 -14.71
C LYS A 191 5.74 14.21 -15.32
N ASP A 192 5.92 14.31 -16.63
CA ASP A 192 7.01 13.70 -17.39
C ASP A 192 7.06 12.15 -17.37
N GLN A 193 5.98 11.46 -16.97
CA GLN A 193 5.91 10.00 -16.92
C GLN A 193 4.92 9.43 -17.93
N VAL A 194 5.46 8.77 -18.98
CA VAL A 194 4.67 8.12 -20.04
C VAL A 194 4.19 6.70 -19.69
N TYR A 195 4.61 6.16 -18.56
CA TYR A 195 4.23 4.82 -18.12
C TYR A 195 2.78 4.76 -17.60
N TYR A 196 2.22 5.88 -17.13
CA TYR A 196 0.86 5.93 -16.59
C TYR A 196 -0.13 6.24 -17.70
N GLY A 197 -1.18 5.43 -17.78
CA GLY A 197 -2.27 5.62 -18.73
C GLY A 197 -3.40 6.48 -18.19
N GLU A 198 -4.43 6.69 -19.02
CA GLU A 198 -5.69 7.27 -18.55
C GLU A 198 -6.36 6.37 -17.52
N CYS A 199 -6.83 6.96 -16.42
CA CYS A 199 -7.56 6.21 -15.42
C CYS A 199 -8.96 5.83 -15.92
N PRO A 200 -9.45 4.62 -15.62
CA PRO A 200 -10.82 4.26 -15.97
C PRO A 200 -11.83 5.18 -15.27
N ARG A 201 -13.00 5.34 -15.89
CA ARG A 201 -14.10 6.15 -15.31
C ARG A 201 -14.71 5.54 -14.05
N LYS A 202 -14.55 4.23 -13.87
CA LYS A 202 -15.06 3.46 -12.73
C LYS A 202 -13.94 2.60 -12.17
N SER A 203 -14.17 2.02 -10.99
CA SER A 203 -13.27 1.01 -10.42
C SER A 203 -13.13 -0.17 -11.38
N TYR A 204 -11.94 -0.76 -11.47
CA TYR A 204 -11.75 -2.00 -12.19
C TYR A 204 -12.60 -3.13 -11.59
N ASP A 205 -13.09 -4.01 -12.47
CA ASP A 205 -13.66 -5.28 -12.02
C ASP A 205 -12.57 -6.19 -11.49
N THR A 206 -12.92 -6.98 -10.48
CA THR A 206 -11.95 -7.93 -9.90
C THR A 206 -11.60 -8.98 -10.95
N PRO A 207 -10.30 -9.24 -11.21
CA PRO A 207 -9.93 -10.23 -12.22
C PRO A 207 -10.37 -11.62 -11.79
N GLU A 208 -10.71 -12.46 -12.75
CA GLU A 208 -10.99 -13.87 -12.49
C GLU A 208 -9.77 -14.58 -11.89
N CYS A 209 -10.02 -15.50 -10.95
CA CYS A 209 -8.96 -16.36 -10.43
C CYS A 209 -8.48 -17.30 -11.53
N ARG A 210 -7.23 -17.10 -11.99
CA ARG A 210 -6.60 -17.94 -12.98
C ARG A 210 -5.36 -18.60 -12.39
N LYS A 211 -5.41 -19.93 -12.22
CA LYS A 211 -4.30 -20.75 -11.72
C LYS A 211 -3.30 -21.09 -12.84
N ILE A 212 -2.88 -20.08 -13.58
CA ILE A 212 -1.94 -20.17 -14.70
C ILE A 212 -1.03 -18.94 -14.70
N CYS A 213 0.24 -19.14 -15.03
CA CYS A 213 1.20 -18.06 -15.16
C CYS A 213 1.07 -17.36 -16.52
N GLN A 214 1.60 -16.14 -16.61
CA GLN A 214 1.69 -15.41 -17.86
C GLN A 214 2.50 -16.18 -18.91
N ARG A 215 2.16 -15.96 -20.18
CA ARG A 215 2.84 -16.60 -21.30
C ARG A 215 4.34 -16.26 -21.27
N GLY A 216 5.19 -17.28 -21.45
CA GLY A 216 6.64 -17.15 -21.48
C GLY A 216 7.31 -17.24 -20.10
N TYR A 217 6.54 -17.27 -19.00
CA TYR A 217 7.10 -17.59 -17.69
C TYR A 217 7.36 -19.10 -17.59
N PRO A 218 8.58 -19.54 -17.23
CA PRO A 218 8.99 -20.94 -17.38
C PRO A 218 8.44 -21.88 -16.29
N VAL A 219 8.00 -21.34 -15.15
CA VAL A 219 7.55 -22.16 -14.01
C VAL A 219 6.03 -22.27 -14.02
N PRO A 220 5.45 -23.48 -13.94
CA PRO A 220 4.00 -23.65 -13.82
C PRO A 220 3.44 -23.06 -12.51
N TYR A 221 2.19 -22.58 -12.54
CA TYR A 221 1.53 -21.98 -11.37
C TYR A 221 1.56 -22.88 -10.13
N SER A 222 1.36 -24.19 -10.29
CA SER A 222 1.39 -25.15 -9.17
C SER A 222 2.77 -25.35 -8.56
N LYS A 223 3.84 -24.96 -9.25
CA LYS A 223 5.24 -25.07 -8.80
C LYS A 223 5.81 -23.74 -8.33
N ASP A 224 5.26 -22.62 -8.78
CA ASP A 224 5.60 -21.29 -8.32
C ASP A 224 4.69 -20.89 -7.14
N ARG A 225 4.82 -21.58 -5.99
CA ARG A 225 4.02 -21.29 -4.79
C ARG A 225 4.90 -21.11 -3.57
N TYR A 226 4.71 -19.99 -2.90
CA TYR A 226 5.33 -19.63 -1.64
C TYR A 226 4.28 -19.62 -0.55
N TYR A 227 4.62 -20.11 0.63
CA TYR A 227 3.75 -20.13 1.79
C TYR A 227 4.40 -19.27 2.85
N GLU A 228 3.63 -18.39 3.47
CA GLU A 228 4.10 -17.63 4.61
C GLU A 228 3.97 -18.49 5.86
N CYS A 229 5.02 -18.52 6.68
CA CYS A 229 5.06 -19.19 7.98
C CYS A 229 4.67 -18.25 9.12
#